data_AF-A0A7C1XFJ6-F1
#
_entry.id   AF-A0A7C1XFJ6-F1
#
_cell.length_a   1.000
_cell.length_b   1.000
_cell.length_c   1.000
_cell.angle_alpha   90.00
_cell.angle_beta   90.00
_cell.angle_gamma   90.00
#
_symmetry.space_group_name_H-M   'P 1'
#
loop_
_entity.id
_entity.type
_entity.pdbx_description
1 polymer ?
#
loop_
_entity_poly.entity_id
_entity_poly.type
_entity_poly.pdbx_seq_one_letter_code
_entity_poly.pdbx_strand_id
1 'polypeptide(L)'
;MSEKMTVLVNGIAQVEYRRDVPLEERQRAYLTKMDAQMDNGIPLDGETVDQPDRLQRARYVALTLAEAILQDREAETAATCSWLAERIPDLQQVRI
;
A
#
# COMPACT_ATOMS: atom_id res chain seq x y z
N MET A 1 -7.37 17.33 -1.77
CA MET A 1 -6.87 15.98 -1.42
C MET A 1 -7.50 15.62 -0.08
N SER A 2 -7.81 14.34 0.16
CA SER A 2 -8.27 13.92 1.50
C SER A 2 -7.08 13.93 2.45
N GLU A 3 -7.25 14.44 3.68
CA GLU A 3 -6.19 14.46 4.71
C GLU A 3 -5.87 13.07 5.25
N LYS A 4 -6.74 12.09 4.99
CA LYS A 4 -6.65 10.73 5.48
C LYS A 4 -6.98 9.68 4.41
N MET A 5 -6.38 8.51 4.57
CA MET A 5 -6.79 7.27 3.90
C MET A 5 -7.18 6.23 4.97
N THR A 6 -8.25 5.49 4.74
CA THR A 6 -8.71 4.44 5.68
C THR A 6 -8.68 3.07 5.04
N VAL A 7 -8.21 2.07 5.78
CA VAL A 7 -8.31 0.65 5.42
C VAL A 7 -9.47 0.06 6.19
N LEU A 8 -10.49 -0.40 5.46
CA LEU A 8 -11.67 -1.05 5.98
C LEU A 8 -11.54 -2.56 5.77
N VAL A 9 -11.68 -3.35 6.83
CA VAL A 9 -11.77 -4.82 6.77
C VAL A 9 -13.16 -5.24 7.19
N ASN A 10 -13.90 -5.91 6.30
CA ASN A 10 -15.32 -6.24 6.50
C ASN A 10 -16.17 -5.00 6.87
N GLY A 11 -15.83 -3.85 6.28
CA GLY A 11 -16.51 -2.57 6.54
C GLY A 11 -16.13 -1.88 7.85
N ILE A 12 -15.23 -2.45 8.66
CA ILE A 12 -14.73 -1.87 9.91
C ILE A 12 -13.38 -1.21 9.66
N ALA A 13 -13.20 0.03 10.11
CA ALA A 13 -11.92 0.72 10.03
C ALA A 13 -10.87 0.03 10.91
N GLN A 14 -9.82 -0.47 10.28
CA GLN A 14 -8.68 -1.13 10.95
C GLN A 14 -7.45 -0.23 11.00
N VAL A 15 -7.18 0.50 9.91
CA VAL A 15 -6.00 1.37 9.80
C VAL A 15 -6.41 2.74 9.25
N GLU A 16 -5.97 3.81 9.91
CA GLU A 16 -6.03 5.16 9.37
C GLU A 16 -4.63 5.67 9.07
N TYR A 17 -4.41 6.12 7.85
CA TYR A 17 -3.21 6.84 7.45
C TYR A 17 -3.49 8.34 7.43
N ARG A 18 -2.59 9.10 8.05
CA ARG A 18 -2.63 10.56 8.13
C ARG A 18 -1.58 11.16 7.19
N ARG A 19 -2.04 11.86 6.15
CA ARG A 19 -1.16 12.46 5.14
C ARG A 19 -0.53 13.77 5.60
N ASP A 20 -1.09 14.38 6.64
CA ASP A 20 -0.57 15.57 7.28
C ASP A 20 0.64 15.28 8.19
N VAL A 21 0.92 13.99 8.46
CA VAL A 21 2.13 13.55 9.16
C VAL A 21 3.18 13.18 8.10
N PRO A 22 4.26 13.96 7.96
CA PRO A 22 5.28 13.66 6.96
C PRO A 22 6.01 12.36 7.31
N LEU A 23 6.28 11.55 6.29
CA LEU A 23 7.12 10.37 6.44
C LEU A 23 8.54 10.74 6.84
N GLU A 24 9.09 10.00 7.81
CA GLU A 24 10.50 10.05 8.15
C GLU A 24 11.36 9.58 6.97
N GLU A 25 12.62 10.02 6.94
CA GLU A 25 13.55 9.67 5.85
C GLU A 25 13.67 8.15 5.65
N ARG A 26 13.73 7.39 6.75
CA ARG A 26 13.78 5.93 6.71
C ARG A 26 12.53 5.33 6.06
N GLN A 27 11.35 5.86 6.35
CA GLN A 27 10.09 5.40 5.77
C GLN A 27 10.04 5.72 4.28
N ARG A 28 10.46 6.92 3.87
CA ARG A 28 10.56 7.29 2.45
C ARG A 28 11.52 6.39 1.68
N ALA A 29 12.70 6.13 2.24
CA ALA A 29 13.70 5.23 1.64
C ALA A 29 13.15 3.80 1.50
N TYR A 30 12.38 3.34 2.49
CA TYR A 30 11.71 2.05 2.40
C TYR A 30 10.69 2.00 1.26
N LEU A 31 9.86 3.04 1.09
CA LEU A 31 8.92 3.11 -0.03
C LEU A 31 9.63 3.12 -1.40
N THR A 32 10.75 3.84 -1.52
CA THR A 32 11.58 3.81 -2.73
C THR A 32 12.11 2.41 -3.02
N LYS A 33 12.47 1.64 -1.98
CA LYS A 33 12.89 0.24 -2.15
C LYS A 33 11.73 -0.64 -2.62
N MET A 34 10.52 -0.44 -2.11
CA MET A 34 9.33 -1.16 -2.59
C MET A 34 9.07 -0.86 -4.07
N ASP A 35 9.18 0.40 -4.49
CA ASP A 35 9.03 0.80 -5.90
C ASP A 35 10.04 0.05 -6.78
N ALA A 36 11.32 0.07 -6.40
CA ALA A 36 12.39 -0.62 -7.12
C ALA A 36 12.24 -2.15 -7.13
N GLN A 37 11.61 -2.73 -6.09
CA GLN A 37 11.30 -4.16 -6.08
C GLN A 37 10.23 -4.50 -7.11
N MET A 38 9.16 -3.71 -7.17
CA MET A 38 8.08 -3.88 -8.15
C MET A 38 8.51 -3.59 -9.60
N ASP A 39 9.59 -2.84 -9.80
CA ASP A 39 10.20 -2.65 -11.13
C ASP A 39 10.81 -3.94 -11.69
N ASN A 40 11.07 -4.96 -10.86
CA ASN A 40 11.53 -6.29 -11.33
C ASN A 40 10.36 -7.21 -11.70
N GLY A 41 9.16 -6.65 -11.76
CA GLY A 41 7.91 -7.36 -11.98
C GLY A 41 7.21 -7.75 -10.67
N ILE A 42 5.90 -7.98 -10.79
CA ILE A 42 5.02 -8.38 -9.67
C ILE A 42 4.16 -9.58 -10.06
N PRO A 43 3.90 -10.50 -9.11
CA PRO A 43 2.86 -11.49 -9.31
C PRO A 43 1.48 -10.84 -9.14
N LEU A 44 0.63 -10.92 -10.16
CA LEU A 44 -0.74 -10.40 -10.12
C LEU A 44 -1.66 -11.29 -10.95
N ASP A 45 -2.81 -11.67 -10.39
CA ASP A 45 -3.83 -12.50 -11.06
C ASP A 45 -3.31 -13.84 -11.63
N GLY A 46 -2.27 -14.41 -11.03
CA GLY A 46 -1.66 -15.68 -11.46
C GLY A 46 -0.59 -15.56 -12.55
N GLU A 47 -0.27 -14.34 -12.98
CA GLU A 47 0.78 -14.04 -13.95
C GLU A 47 1.84 -13.11 -13.35
N THR A 48 3.01 -13.05 -13.98
CA THR A 48 4.03 -12.06 -13.65
C THR A 48 3.89 -10.87 -14.60
N VAL A 49 3.67 -9.68 -14.04
CA VAL A 49 3.64 -8.43 -14.79
C VAL A 49 5.03 -7.79 -14.69
N ASP A 50 5.82 -7.84 -15.75
CA ASP A 50 7.23 -7.38 -15.75
C ASP A 50 7.39 -5.86 -15.56
N GLN A 51 6.49 -5.06 -16.13
CA GLN A 51 6.52 -3.60 -16.05
C GLN A 51 5.16 -3.08 -15.57
N PRO A 52 4.85 -3.25 -14.28
CA PRO A 52 3.51 -2.94 -13.79
C PRO A 52 3.26 -1.44 -13.78
N ASP A 53 2.11 -1.06 -14.32
CA ASP A 53 1.63 0.31 -14.25
C ASP A 53 1.20 0.69 -12.81
N ARG A 54 0.86 1.95 -12.60
CA ARG A 54 0.48 2.46 -11.28
C ARG A 54 -0.72 1.71 -10.68
N LEU A 55 -1.71 1.34 -11.49
CA LEU A 55 -2.92 0.67 -11.02
C LEU A 55 -2.62 -0.78 -10.66
N GLN A 56 -1.81 -1.48 -11.46
CA GLN A 56 -1.35 -2.85 -11.19
C GLN A 56 -0.52 -2.91 -9.90
N ARG A 57 0.40 -1.95 -9.69
CA ARG A 57 1.14 -1.82 -8.42
C ARG A 57 0.20 -1.59 -7.24
N ALA A 58 -0.77 -0.68 -7.38
CA ALA A 58 -1.74 -0.42 -6.32
C ALA A 58 -2.57 -1.66 -5.97
N ARG A 59 -3.02 -2.43 -6.96
CA ARG A 59 -3.72 -3.70 -6.75
C ARG A 59 -2.85 -4.71 -6.00
N TYR A 60 -1.62 -4.89 -6.45
CA TYR A 60 -0.66 -5.79 -5.80
C TYR A 60 -0.42 -5.39 -4.34
N VAL A 61 -0.10 -4.13 -4.07
CA VAL A 61 0.15 -3.64 -2.72
C VAL A 61 -1.11 -3.72 -1.84
N ALA A 62 -2.31 -3.53 -2.39
CA ALA A 62 -3.56 -3.71 -1.66
C ALA A 62 -3.82 -5.19 -1.29
N LEU A 63 -3.47 -6.13 -2.17
CA LEU A 63 -3.52 -7.57 -1.86
C LEU A 63 -2.50 -7.93 -0.77
N THR A 64 -1.27 -7.45 -0.88
CA THR A 64 -0.23 -7.64 0.16
C THR A 64 -0.66 -7.04 1.50
N LEU A 65 -1.29 -5.86 1.49
CA LEU A 65 -1.86 -5.24 2.70
C LEU A 65 -2.93 -6.13 3.34
N ALA A 66 -3.83 -6.70 2.53
CA ALA A 66 -4.87 -7.61 3.02
C ALA A 66 -4.26 -8.85 3.68
N GLU A 67 -3.28 -9.48 3.03
CA GLU A 67 -2.56 -10.62 3.60
C GLU A 67 -1.82 -10.26 4.88
N ALA A 68 -1.16 -9.10 4.92
CA ALA A 68 -0.43 -8.63 6.09
C ALA A 68 -1.36 -8.40 7.30
N ILE A 69 -2.54 -7.83 7.06
CA ILE A 69 -3.55 -7.65 8.13
C ILE A 69 -4.06 -9.01 8.61
N LEU A 70 -4.42 -9.93 7.71
CA LEU A 70 -4.92 -11.25 8.07
C LEU A 70 -3.90 -12.10 8.84
N GLN A 71 -2.62 -11.79 8.71
CA GLN A 71 -1.51 -12.51 9.35
C GLN A 71 -0.84 -11.71 10.47
N ASP A 72 -1.46 -10.62 10.94
CA ASP A 72 -0.96 -9.75 12.01
C ASP A 72 0.48 -9.23 11.79
N ARG A 73 0.86 -9.00 10.53
CA ARG A 73 2.20 -8.49 10.15
C ARG A 73 2.22 -6.97 10.18
N GLU A 74 2.23 -6.39 11.37
CA GLU A 74 2.10 -4.93 11.58
C GLU A 74 3.06 -4.07 10.75
N ALA A 75 4.33 -4.47 10.64
CA ALA A 75 5.33 -3.71 9.87
C ALA A 75 5.00 -3.68 8.37
N GLU A 76 4.51 -4.79 7.82
CA GLU A 76 4.11 -4.92 6.42
C GLU A 76 2.80 -4.17 6.16
N THR A 77 1.84 -4.26 7.08
CA THR A 77 0.61 -3.46 7.08
C THR A 77 0.92 -1.96 7.04
N ALA A 78 1.81 -1.47 7.91
CA ALA A 78 2.19 -0.07 7.96
C ALA A 78 2.89 0.38 6.67
N ALA A 79 3.79 -0.43 6.14
CA ALA A 79 4.51 -0.15 4.90
C ALA A 79 3.59 -0.08 3.68
N THR A 80 2.76 -1.10 3.48
CA THR A 80 1.83 -1.19 2.33
C THR A 80 0.75 -0.11 2.41
N CYS A 81 0.23 0.18 3.60
CA CYS A 81 -0.69 1.31 3.82
C CYS A 81 -0.03 2.66 3.48
N SER A 82 1.19 2.89 3.95
CA SER A 82 1.96 4.11 3.63
C SER A 82 2.24 4.23 2.14
N TRP A 83 2.58 3.13 1.47
CA TRP A 83 2.82 3.10 0.03
C TRP A 83 1.56 3.51 -0.75
N LEU A 84 0.42 2.90 -0.43
CA LEU A 84 -0.87 3.19 -1.09
C LEU A 84 -1.28 4.64 -0.90
N ALA A 85 -1.11 5.16 0.32
CA ALA A 85 -1.38 6.55 0.57
C ALA A 85 -0.47 7.44 -0.29
N GLU A 86 0.85 7.34 -0.14
CA GLU A 86 1.80 8.26 -0.78
C GLU A 86 1.79 8.20 -2.30
N ARG A 87 1.63 7.01 -2.89
CA ARG A 87 1.71 6.84 -4.35
C ARG A 87 0.37 7.05 -5.05
N ILE A 88 -0.75 6.92 -4.33
CA ILE A 88 -2.10 7.11 -4.84
C ILE A 88 -2.78 8.21 -4.00
N PRO A 89 -2.48 9.49 -4.24
CA PRO A 89 -2.93 10.60 -3.37
C PRO A 89 -4.45 10.78 -3.33
N ASP A 90 -5.15 10.40 -4.40
CA ASP A 90 -6.61 10.47 -4.49
C ASP A 90 -7.31 9.27 -3.83
N LEU A 91 -6.56 8.25 -3.38
CA LEU A 91 -7.10 7.10 -2.69
C LEU A 91 -7.53 7.49 -1.27
N GLN A 92 -8.84 7.42 -1.05
CA GLN A 92 -9.46 7.73 0.24
C GLN A 92 -9.66 6.47 1.08
N GLN A 93 -9.99 5.34 0.45
CA GLN A 93 -10.33 4.11 1.16
C GLN A 93 -9.83 2.88 0.41
N VAL A 94 -9.31 1.92 1.17
CA VAL A 94 -9.06 0.54 0.74
C VAL A 94 -10.06 -0.36 1.43
N ARG A 95 -10.77 -1.19 0.67
CA ARG A 95 -11.81 -2.09 1.19
C ARG A 95 -11.36 -3.52 0.97
N ILE A 96 -11.22 -4.25 2.07
CA ILE A 96 -10.83 -5.66 2.15
C ILE A 96 -12.00 -6.45 2.72
#